data_AF-E9LM42-F1
#
_entry.id   AF-E9LM42-F1
#
_cell.length_a   1.000
_cell.length_b   1.000
_cell.length_c   1.000
_cell.angle_alpha   90.00
_cell.angle_beta   90.00
_cell.angle_gamma   90.00
#
_symmetry.space_group_name_H-M   'P 1'
#
loop_
_entity.id
_entity.type
_entity.pdbx_description
1 polymer ?
#
loop_
_entity_poly.entity_id
_entity_poly.type
_entity_poly.pdbx_seq_one_letter_code
_entity_poly.pdbx_strand_id
1 'polypeptide(L)'
;MKIKNTLFVILMLSLPAISAEHSEMKMSDMHSSASSQEYMAGMKNMHEKMMAAVNESNPDKAFAKGMIAHHEGAIAMAETELKYGKDPEMRKLAQDIIKAQKGEIEQMNKWLDSHK
;
A
#
# COMPACT_ATOMS: atom_id res chain seq x y z
N MET A 1 -44.42 42.18 52.53
CA MET A 1 -44.70 40.73 52.66
C MET A 1 -43.37 40.00 52.82
N LYS A 2 -43.36 38.92 53.61
CA LYS A 2 -42.18 38.32 54.26
C LYS A 2 -41.29 37.47 53.33
N ILE A 3 -40.03 37.38 53.76
CA ILE A 3 -38.87 36.59 53.29
C ILE A 3 -39.21 35.15 52.88
N LYS A 4 -38.47 34.60 51.90
CA LYS A 4 -37.84 33.26 51.97
C LYS A 4 -36.68 33.14 50.97
N ASN A 5 -35.46 33.10 51.53
CA ASN A 5 -34.24 32.66 50.87
C ASN A 5 -34.36 31.19 50.45
N THR A 6 -33.83 30.85 49.28
CA THR A 6 -33.31 29.51 49.03
C THR A 6 -32.05 29.65 48.20
N LEU A 7 -30.92 29.48 48.88
CA LEU A 7 -29.59 29.38 48.30
C LEU A 7 -29.45 27.94 47.78
N PHE A 8 -29.23 27.76 46.48
CA PHE A 8 -28.79 26.48 45.92
C PHE A 8 -27.37 26.63 45.40
N VAL A 9 -26.42 26.02 46.12
CA VAL A 9 -25.04 25.82 45.71
C VAL A 9 -25.06 24.72 44.66
N ILE A 10 -24.71 25.03 43.41
CA ILE A 10 -24.47 24.01 42.38
C ILE A 10 -22.98 23.69 42.38
N LEU A 11 -22.71 22.48 42.84
CA LEU A 11 -21.45 21.76 42.84
C LEU A 11 -20.87 21.66 41.41
N MET A 12 -19.63 22.11 41.21
CA MET A 12 -18.84 21.89 40.00
C MET A 12 -18.54 20.40 39.85
N LEU A 13 -19.30 19.70 39.02
CA LEU A 13 -18.96 18.34 38.58
C LEU A 13 -17.97 18.45 37.41
N SER A 14 -16.75 18.00 37.67
CA SER A 14 -15.71 17.77 36.67
C SER A 14 -16.21 16.82 35.58
N LEU A 15 -16.22 17.28 34.33
CA LEU A 15 -16.40 16.42 33.17
C LEU A 15 -15.10 15.60 32.98
N PRO A 16 -15.16 14.26 32.92
CA PRO A 16 -14.06 13.49 32.37
C PRO A 16 -13.97 13.78 30.86
N ALA A 17 -12.76 14.12 30.42
CA ALA A 17 -12.44 14.25 29.01
C ALA A 17 -12.81 12.96 28.27
N ILE A 18 -13.45 13.11 27.12
CA ILE A 18 -13.80 12.06 26.18
C ILE A 18 -12.57 11.19 25.92
N SER A 19 -12.62 9.94 26.36
CA SER A 19 -11.72 8.91 25.86
C SER A 19 -12.13 8.66 24.42
N ALA A 20 -11.32 9.13 23.46
CA ALA A 20 -11.45 8.70 22.09
C ALA A 20 -11.25 7.19 22.07
N GLU A 21 -12.35 6.44 21.94
CA GLU A 21 -12.27 5.06 21.50
C GLU A 21 -11.57 5.09 20.14
N HIS A 22 -10.29 4.70 20.12
CA HIS A 22 -9.69 4.16 18.92
C HIS A 22 -10.47 2.89 18.61
N SER A 23 -11.54 3.02 17.82
CA SER A 23 -12.11 1.91 17.08
C SER A 23 -10.97 1.35 16.23
N GLU A 24 -10.35 0.28 16.72
CA GLU A 24 -9.65 -0.66 15.87
C GLU A 24 -10.67 -1.13 14.84
N MET A 25 -10.68 -0.47 13.67
CA MET A 25 -11.35 -1.04 12.51
C MET A 25 -10.66 -2.35 12.22
N LYS A 26 -11.27 -3.43 12.69
CA LYS A 26 -10.85 -4.80 12.46
C LYS A 26 -10.97 -5.03 10.96
N MET A 27 -9.87 -4.88 10.23
CA MET A 27 -9.77 -5.06 8.77
C MET A 27 -10.02 -6.52 8.34
N SER A 28 -10.56 -7.38 9.21
CA SER A 28 -10.73 -8.81 8.97
C SER A 28 -11.95 -9.16 8.12
N ASP A 29 -12.91 -8.24 7.94
CA ASP A 29 -14.24 -8.60 7.42
C ASP A 29 -14.61 -7.90 6.10
N MET A 30 -13.63 -7.36 5.36
CA MET A 30 -13.84 -7.08 3.93
C MET A 30 -13.53 -8.34 3.13
N HIS A 31 -14.56 -8.99 2.59
CA HIS A 31 -14.41 -9.98 1.51
C HIS A 31 -13.78 -9.28 0.29
N SER A 32 -12.46 -9.20 0.27
CA SER A 32 -11.70 -8.72 -0.87
C SER A 32 -11.94 -9.68 -2.05
N SER A 33 -12.22 -9.12 -3.23
CA SER A 33 -12.36 -9.94 -4.44
C SER A 33 -11.06 -10.71 -4.72
N ALA A 34 -11.14 -11.81 -5.47
CA ALA A 34 -9.94 -12.55 -5.88
C ALA A 34 -8.91 -11.64 -6.58
N SER A 35 -9.37 -10.69 -7.40
CA SER A 35 -8.50 -9.68 -8.03
C SER A 35 -7.83 -8.77 -7.00
N SER A 36 -8.56 -8.31 -5.99
CA SER A 36 -8.02 -7.48 -4.91
C SER A 36 -6.95 -8.22 -4.11
N GLN A 37 -7.12 -9.52 -3.86
CA GLN A 37 -6.14 -10.35 -3.18
C GLN A 37 -4.86 -10.53 -4.00
N GLU A 38 -4.97 -10.75 -5.32
CA GLU A 38 -3.80 -10.86 -6.21
C GLU A 38 -3.06 -9.53 -6.35
N TYR A 39 -3.77 -8.41 -6.50
CA TYR A 39 -3.15 -7.09 -6.48
C TYR A 39 -2.35 -6.85 -5.19
N MET A 40 -2.95 -7.15 -4.04
CA MET A 40 -2.29 -7.00 -2.74
C MET A 40 -1.07 -7.92 -2.60
N ALA A 41 -1.15 -9.15 -3.10
CA ALA A 41 -0.03 -10.09 -3.08
C ALA A 41 1.15 -9.58 -3.93
N GLY A 42 0.89 -9.08 -5.15
CA GLY A 42 1.91 -8.49 -6.01
C GLY A 42 2.57 -7.25 -5.39
N MET A 43 1.77 -6.31 -4.88
CA MET A 43 2.26 -5.11 -4.20
C MET A 43 3.08 -5.44 -2.94
N LYS A 44 2.66 -6.44 -2.15
CA LYS A 44 3.40 -6.90 -0.97
C LYS A 44 4.77 -7.46 -1.36
N ASN A 45 4.82 -8.34 -2.36
CA ASN A 45 6.09 -8.94 -2.79
C ASN A 45 7.07 -7.90 -3.33
N MET A 46 6.57 -6.96 -4.15
CA MET A 46 7.33 -5.81 -4.63
C MET A 46 7.89 -4.99 -3.46
N HIS A 47 7.06 -4.64 -2.49
CA HIS A 47 7.47 -3.83 -1.35
C HIS A 47 8.58 -4.50 -0.54
N GLU A 48 8.42 -5.79 -0.20
CA GLU A 48 9.43 -6.55 0.55
C GLU A 48 10.80 -6.55 -0.16
N LYS A 49 10.81 -6.81 -1.47
CA LYS A 49 12.06 -6.81 -2.28
C LYS A 49 12.66 -5.42 -2.43
N MET A 50 11.83 -4.39 -2.62
CA MET A 50 12.29 -3.00 -2.71
C MET A 50 12.93 -2.55 -1.40
N MET A 51 12.35 -2.91 -0.25
CA MET A 51 12.93 -2.63 1.07
C MET A 51 14.25 -3.39 1.30
N ALA A 52 14.41 -4.56 0.71
CA ALA A 52 15.71 -5.23 0.70
C ALA A 52 16.74 -4.49 -0.16
N ALA A 53 16.32 -3.95 -1.31
CA ALA A 53 17.19 -3.23 -2.24
C ALA A 53 17.73 -1.91 -1.66
N VAL A 54 16.96 -1.17 -0.85
CA VAL A 54 17.42 0.10 -0.26
C VAL A 54 18.53 -0.07 0.79
N ASN A 55 18.78 -1.30 1.27
CA ASN A 55 19.89 -1.60 2.15
C ASN A 55 21.24 -1.75 1.42
N GLU A 56 21.22 -1.73 0.08
CA GLU A 56 22.43 -1.72 -0.74
C GLU A 56 23.14 -0.36 -0.60
N SER A 57 24.46 -0.39 -0.35
CA SER A 57 25.24 0.82 -0.12
C SER A 57 25.62 1.53 -1.41
N ASN A 58 25.76 0.78 -2.51
CA ASN A 58 25.98 1.35 -3.82
C ASN A 58 24.64 1.86 -4.40
N PRO A 59 24.50 3.17 -4.67
CA PRO A 59 23.24 3.74 -5.11
C PRO A 59 22.76 3.20 -6.47
N ASP A 60 23.67 2.89 -7.39
CA ASP A 60 23.32 2.34 -8.71
C ASP A 60 22.78 0.92 -8.59
N LYS A 61 23.41 0.10 -7.71
CA LYS A 61 22.92 -1.25 -7.41
C LYS A 61 21.59 -1.21 -6.66
N ALA A 62 21.43 -0.27 -5.71
CA ALA A 62 20.18 -0.06 -4.99
C ALA A 62 19.05 0.31 -5.95
N PHE A 63 19.31 1.23 -6.88
CA PHE A 63 18.38 1.64 -7.91
C PHE A 63 17.99 0.46 -8.80
N ALA A 64 18.95 -0.26 -9.38
CA ALA A 64 18.68 -1.38 -10.28
C ALA A 64 17.86 -2.48 -9.59
N LYS A 65 18.27 -2.91 -8.39
CA LYS A 65 17.55 -3.93 -7.61
C LYS A 65 16.15 -3.46 -7.21
N GLY A 66 16.01 -2.21 -6.78
CA GLY A 66 14.73 -1.62 -6.37
C GLY A 66 13.77 -1.47 -7.54
N MET A 67 14.26 -1.03 -8.70
CA MET A 67 13.44 -0.91 -9.91
C MET A 67 13.07 -2.26 -10.51
N ILE A 68 13.94 -3.27 -10.45
CA ILE A 68 13.54 -4.65 -10.79
C ILE A 68 12.35 -5.09 -9.93
N ALA A 69 12.43 -4.92 -8.61
CA ALA A 69 11.33 -5.28 -7.71
C ALA A 69 10.05 -4.49 -8.01
N HIS A 70 10.17 -3.18 -8.24
CA HIS A 70 9.04 -2.32 -8.64
C HIS A 70 8.38 -2.81 -9.93
N HIS A 71 9.20 -3.18 -10.92
CA HIS A 71 8.71 -3.63 -12.21
C HIS A 71 8.04 -5.01 -12.14
N GLU A 72 8.59 -5.92 -11.34
CA GLU A 72 7.94 -7.20 -11.05
C GLU A 72 6.55 -7.01 -10.43
N GLY A 73 6.40 -6.04 -9.51
CA GLY A 73 5.11 -5.67 -8.94
C GLY A 73 4.11 -5.17 -9.99
N ALA A 74 4.53 -4.24 -10.85
CA ALA A 74 3.68 -3.70 -11.91
C ALA A 74 3.31 -4.77 -12.95
N ILE A 75 4.21 -5.71 -13.28
CA ILE A 75 3.90 -6.88 -14.12
C ILE A 75 2.84 -7.75 -13.46
N ALA A 76 2.98 -8.06 -12.16
CA ALA A 76 1.99 -8.86 -11.45
C ALA A 76 0.60 -8.20 -11.46
N MET A 77 0.53 -6.88 -11.25
CA MET A 77 -0.72 -6.13 -11.35
C MET A 77 -1.30 -6.16 -12.77
N ALA A 78 -0.47 -5.98 -13.79
CA ALA A 78 -0.90 -6.06 -15.18
C ALA A 78 -1.43 -7.47 -15.53
N GLU A 79 -0.81 -8.54 -15.00
CA GLU A 79 -1.30 -9.91 -15.16
C GLU A 79 -2.66 -10.12 -14.46
N THR A 80 -2.87 -9.54 -13.29
CA THR A 80 -4.18 -9.52 -12.61
C THR A 80 -5.24 -8.79 -13.46
N GLU A 81 -4.91 -7.65 -14.08
CA GLU A 81 -5.82 -6.94 -14.99
C GLU A 81 -6.16 -7.80 -16.22
N LEU A 82 -5.19 -8.51 -16.79
CA LEU A 82 -5.45 -9.42 -17.91
C LEU A 82 -6.30 -10.64 -17.53
N LYS A 83 -6.27 -11.03 -16.25
CA LYS A 83 -7.05 -12.15 -15.72
C LYS A 83 -8.48 -11.78 -15.38
N TYR A 84 -8.71 -10.62 -14.76
CA TYR A 84 -10.03 -10.24 -14.23
C TYR A 84 -10.68 -9.06 -14.95
N GLY A 85 -9.88 -8.16 -15.52
CA GLY A 85 -10.31 -6.97 -16.22
C GLY A 85 -10.95 -7.26 -17.57
N LYS A 86 -11.93 -6.44 -17.94
CA LYS A 86 -12.77 -6.62 -19.14
C LYS A 86 -12.69 -5.45 -20.11
N ASP A 87 -12.19 -4.30 -19.67
CA ASP A 87 -12.07 -3.12 -20.52
C ASP A 87 -10.94 -3.31 -21.55
N PRO A 88 -11.22 -3.17 -22.86
CA PRO A 88 -10.22 -3.46 -23.89
C PRO A 88 -9.04 -2.49 -23.87
N GLU A 89 -9.23 -1.24 -23.47
CA GLU A 89 -8.17 -0.24 -23.38
C GLU A 89 -7.21 -0.57 -22.23
N MET A 90 -7.76 -0.89 -21.05
CA MET A 90 -6.95 -1.27 -19.88
C MET A 90 -6.21 -2.58 -20.06
N ARG A 91 -6.82 -3.55 -20.72
CA ARG A 91 -6.14 -4.81 -21.08
C ARG A 91 -5.00 -4.58 -22.06
N LYS A 92 -5.18 -3.68 -23.03
CA LYS A 92 -4.09 -3.34 -23.96
C LYS A 92 -2.95 -2.62 -23.22
N LEU A 93 -3.27 -1.68 -22.33
CA LEU A 93 -2.28 -1.03 -21.48
C LEU A 93 -1.50 -2.05 -20.62
N ALA A 94 -2.18 -3.03 -20.03
CA ALA A 94 -1.54 -4.09 -19.25
C ALA A 94 -0.55 -4.93 -20.09
N GLN A 95 -0.91 -5.28 -21.32
CA GLN A 95 0.01 -5.97 -22.25
C GLN A 95 1.25 -5.10 -22.58
N ASP A 96 1.03 -3.82 -22.85
CA ASP A 96 2.08 -2.87 -23.18
C ASP A 96 3.05 -2.68 -21.98
N ILE A 97 2.51 -2.59 -20.75
CA ILE A 97 3.28 -2.55 -19.50
C ILE A 97 4.14 -3.80 -19.34
N ILE A 98 3.57 -5.00 -19.50
CA ILE A 98 4.33 -6.26 -19.34
C ILE A 98 5.50 -6.30 -20.32
N LYS A 99 5.29 -5.90 -21.58
CA LYS A 99 6.34 -5.91 -22.60
C LYS A 99 7.46 -4.94 -22.27
N ALA A 100 7.12 -3.69 -21.94
CA ALA A 100 8.11 -2.65 -21.65
C ALA A 100 8.95 -3.03 -20.42
N GLN A 101 8.28 -3.38 -19.32
CA GLN A 101 8.95 -3.59 -18.04
C GLN A 101 9.77 -4.88 -18.00
N LYS A 102 9.43 -5.92 -18.77
CA LYS A 102 10.31 -7.09 -18.97
C LYS A 102 11.62 -6.70 -19.66
N GLY A 103 11.58 -5.79 -20.63
CA GLY A 103 12.79 -5.28 -21.29
C GLY A 103 13.68 -4.48 -20.34
N GLU A 104 13.08 -3.62 -19.51
CA GLU A 104 13.79 -2.83 -18.50
C GLU A 104 14.41 -3.71 -17.40
N ILE A 105 13.71 -4.75 -16.94
CA ILE A 105 14.25 -5.77 -16.04
C ILE A 105 15.48 -6.45 -16.65
N GLU A 106 15.40 -6.86 -17.92
CA GLU A 106 16.53 -7.50 -18.61
C GLU A 106 17.75 -6.56 -18.69
N GLN A 107 17.51 -5.29 -18.99
CA GLN A 107 18.56 -4.27 -19.02
C GLN A 107 19.25 -4.12 -17.65
N MET A 108 18.47 -4.00 -16.56
CA MET A 108 19.00 -3.84 -15.21
C MET A 108 19.75 -5.09 -14.74
N ASN A 109 19.25 -6.29 -15.04
CA ASN A 109 19.95 -7.53 -14.72
C ASN A 109 21.30 -7.65 -15.45
N LYS A 110 21.34 -7.35 -16.75
CA LYS A 110 22.61 -7.31 -17.51
C LYS A 110 23.61 -6.32 -16.93
N TRP A 111 23.12 -5.16 -16.49
CA TRP A 111 23.97 -4.16 -15.85
C TRP A 111 24.51 -4.69 -14.51
N LEU A 112 23.68 -5.27 -13.65
CA LEU A 112 24.10 -5.87 -12.38
C LEU A 112 25.12 -7.00 -12.58
N ASP A 113 24.93 -7.86 -13.58
CA ASP A 113 25.84 -8.97 -13.88
C ASP A 113 27.23 -8.50 -14.34
N SER A 114 27.30 -7.34 -15.00
CA SER A 114 28.57 -6.73 -15.45
C SER A 114 29.26 -5.90 -14.37
N HIS A 115 28.61 -5.64 -13.22
CA HIS A 115 29.10 -4.75 -12.16
C HIS A 115 29.09 -5.43 -10.77
N LYS A 116 29.46 -6.72 -10.70
CA LYS A 116 29.47 -7.49 -9.44
C LYS A 116 30.31 -6.86 -8.34
#